data_AF-A0A3C0UCC7-F1
#
_entry.id   AF-A0A3C0UCC7-F1
#
_cell.length_a   1.000
_cell.length_b   1.000
_cell.length_c   1.000
_cell.angle_alpha   90.00
_cell.angle_beta   90.00
_cell.angle_gamma   90.00
#
_symmetry.space_group_name_H-M   'P 1'
#
loop_
_entity.id
_entity.type
_entity.pdbx_description
1 polymer ?
#
loop_
_entity_poly.entity_id
_entity_poly.type
_entity_poly.pdbx_seq_one_letter_code
_entity_poly.pdbx_strand_id
1 'polypeptide(L)'
;MGWAGYLRDWDGPVVGERPSAYIVVVQDKAYKMATTFDAGIAAQTILLGATEMGLGGCIIANIKHAQLQAALNMPENLEILLVI
;
A
#
# COMPACT_ATOMS: atom_id res chain seq x y z
N MET A 1 -1.27 5.23 -15.33
CA MET A 1 -0.05 4.40 -15.48
C MET A 1 0.05 3.48 -14.27
N GLY A 2 0.49 2.23 -14.45
CA GLY A 2 0.67 1.27 -13.35
C GLY A 2 1.96 1.51 -12.56
N TRP A 3 2.18 0.70 -11.53
CA TRP A 3 3.45 0.63 -10.82
C TRP A 3 4.60 0.34 -11.81
N ALA A 4 5.73 1.03 -11.62
CA ALA A 4 6.87 1.04 -12.53
C ALA A 4 6.56 1.38 -14.01
N GLY A 5 5.55 2.21 -14.28
CA GLY A 5 5.07 2.50 -15.65
C GLY A 5 6.08 3.12 -16.64
N TYR A 6 7.30 3.43 -16.21
CA TYR A 6 8.39 3.85 -17.11
C TYR A 6 9.18 2.66 -17.69
N LEU A 7 9.08 1.46 -17.10
CA LEU A 7 9.71 0.24 -17.58
C LEU A 7 8.80 -0.43 -18.62
N ARG A 8 8.96 -0.08 -19.89
CA ARG A 8 8.06 -0.53 -20.98
C ARG A 8 8.19 -2.01 -21.31
N ASP A 9 9.39 -2.56 -21.15
CA ASP A 9 9.72 -3.95 -21.52
C ASP A 9 9.77 -4.88 -20.30
N TRP A 10 9.09 -4.50 -19.21
CA TRP A 10 9.11 -5.23 -17.96
C TRP A 10 7.72 -5.74 -17.58
N ASP A 11 7.58 -7.07 -17.53
CA ASP A 11 6.32 -7.76 -17.21
C ASP A 11 6.02 -7.81 -15.70
N GLY A 12 6.83 -7.14 -14.88
CA GLY A 12 6.73 -7.13 -13.42
C GLY A 12 7.70 -8.09 -12.73
N PRO A 13 7.69 -8.12 -11.38
CA PRO A 13 8.66 -8.86 -10.59
C PRO A 13 8.48 -10.36 -10.76
N VAL A 14 9.60 -11.04 -10.99
CA VAL A 14 9.66 -12.49 -11.06
C VAL A 14 9.48 -13.10 -9.66
N VAL A 15 9.26 -14.41 -9.61
CA VAL A 15 9.19 -15.14 -8.33
C VAL A 15 10.51 -14.93 -7.57
N GLY A 16 10.43 -14.48 -6.31
CA GLY A 16 11.58 -14.10 -5.49
C GLY A 16 11.80 -12.58 -5.39
N GLU A 17 11.40 -11.82 -6.42
CA GLU A 17 11.42 -10.33 -6.39
C GLU A 17 10.07 -9.73 -6.02
N ARG A 18 9.01 -10.54 -6.05
CA ARG A 18 7.67 -10.13 -5.60
C ARG A 18 7.72 -9.79 -4.11
N PRO A 19 6.97 -8.76 -3.67
CA PRO A 19 6.81 -8.48 -2.25
C PRO A 19 6.36 -9.74 -1.49
N SER A 20 7.05 -10.04 -0.39
CA SER A 20 6.73 -11.21 0.45
C SER A 20 5.42 -11.05 1.21
N ALA A 21 4.98 -9.82 1.42
CA ALA A 21 3.75 -9.45 2.08
C ALA A 21 3.29 -8.05 1.64
N TYR A 22 2.05 -7.72 1.95
CA TYR A 22 1.49 -6.38 1.80
C TYR A 22 0.75 -5.97 3.07
N ILE A 23 0.82 -4.70 3.43
CA ILE A 23 -0.02 -4.09 4.47
C ILE A 23 -0.89 -3.02 3.82
N VAL A 24 -2.21 -3.18 3.87
CA VAL A 24 -3.16 -2.18 3.35
C VAL A 24 -3.57 -1.24 4.47
N VAL A 25 -3.18 0.02 4.35
CA VAL A 25 -3.56 1.08 5.30
C VAL A 25 -4.91 1.65 4.88
N VAL A 26 -5.90 1.55 5.76
CA VAL A 26 -7.28 1.94 5.50
C VAL A 26 -7.79 2.91 6.56
N GLN A 27 -8.86 3.62 6.24
CA GLN A 27 -9.66 4.36 7.21
C GLN A 27 -11.15 4.17 6.98
N ASP A 28 -11.95 4.54 7.98
CA ASP A 28 -13.38 4.69 7.81
C ASP A 28 -13.70 5.98 7.05
N LYS A 29 -14.52 5.88 6.00
CA LYS A 29 -14.97 7.00 5.16
C LYS A 29 -15.77 8.05 5.93
N ALA A 30 -16.33 7.71 7.08
CA ALA A 30 -17.03 8.66 7.95
C ALA A 30 -16.08 9.64 8.65
N TYR A 31 -14.78 9.33 8.71
CA TYR A 31 -13.78 10.18 9.35
C TYR A 31 -13.38 11.35 8.44
N LYS A 32 -13.62 12.59 8.90
CA LYS A 32 -13.52 13.80 8.07
C LYS A 32 -12.25 14.63 8.25
N MET A 33 -11.34 14.22 9.13
CA MET A 33 -10.10 14.97 9.37
C MET A 33 -9.00 14.59 8.36
N ALA A 34 -7.98 15.44 8.24
CA ALA A 34 -6.89 15.23 7.29
C ALA A 34 -6.05 14.00 7.68
N THR A 35 -6.18 12.91 6.92
CA THR A 35 -5.61 11.59 7.25
C THR A 35 -4.39 11.21 6.44
N THR A 36 -3.99 12.03 5.47
CA THR A 36 -2.78 11.80 4.68
C THR A 36 -1.51 11.85 5.53
N PHE A 37 -1.46 12.74 6.53
CA PHE A 37 -0.37 12.81 7.49
C PHE A 37 -0.37 11.60 8.42
N ASP A 38 -1.52 11.26 9.00
CA ASP A 38 -1.65 10.11 9.90
C ASP A 38 -1.28 8.80 9.21
N ALA A 39 -1.79 8.58 7.99
CA ALA A 39 -1.45 7.40 7.19
C ALA A 39 0.04 7.36 6.83
N GLY A 40 0.62 8.51 6.47
CA GLY A 40 2.06 8.63 6.18
C GLY A 40 2.93 8.31 7.39
N ILE A 41 2.60 8.87 8.56
CA ILE A 41 3.33 8.64 9.83
C ILE A 41 3.17 7.18 10.27
N ALA A 42 1.96 6.63 10.19
CA ALA A 42 1.72 5.22 10.49
C ALA A 42 2.54 4.30 9.58
N ALA A 43 2.51 4.55 8.27
CA ALA A 43 3.27 3.76 7.31
C ALA A 43 4.79 3.88 7.51
N GLN A 44 5.29 5.08 7.76
CA GLN A 44 6.69 5.31 8.10
C GLN A 44 7.09 4.61 9.41
N THR A 45 6.24 4.64 10.44
CA THR A 45 6.49 3.96 11.71
C THR A 45 6.56 2.45 11.54
N ILE A 46 5.65 1.86 10.76
CA ILE A 46 5.68 0.43 10.41
C ILE A 46 6.99 0.08 9.70
N LEU A 47 7.40 0.88 8.71
CA LEU A 47 8.63 0.63 7.95
C LEU A 47 9.91 0.81 8.77
N LEU A 48 9.92 1.73 9.75
CA LEU A 48 11.04 1.83 10.69
C LEU A 48 11.18 0.57 11.54
N GLY A 49 10.07 0.04 12.06
CA GLY A 49 10.08 -1.24 12.77
C GLY A 49 10.52 -2.41 11.88
N ALA A 50 10.00 -2.47 10.65
CA ALA A 50 10.42 -3.47 9.68
C ALA A 50 11.94 -3.39 9.40
N THR A 51 12.48 -2.18 9.25
CA THR A 51 13.91 -1.95 9.03
C THR A 51 14.76 -2.41 10.21
N GLU A 52 14.32 -2.13 11.44
CA GLU A 52 14.98 -2.62 12.67
C GLU A 52 15.04 -4.15 12.71
N MET A 53 14.00 -4.82 12.20
CA MET A 53 13.95 -6.29 12.05
C MET A 53 14.73 -6.83 10.85
N GLY A 54 15.42 -5.98 10.08
CA GLY A 54 16.17 -6.37 8.87
C GLY A 54 15.29 -6.62 7.64
N LEU A 55 14.06 -6.12 7.63
CA LEU A 55 13.13 -6.19 6.51
C LEU A 55 13.11 -4.88 5.72
N GLY A 56 12.85 -4.97 4.41
CA GLY A 56 12.64 -3.81 3.54
C GLY A 56 11.17 -3.69 3.11
N GLY A 57 10.74 -2.47 2.78
CA GLY A 57 9.40 -2.21 2.25
C GLY A 57 9.29 -0.86 1.54
N CYS A 58 8.16 -0.59 0.90
CA CYS A 58 7.95 0.62 0.11
C CYS A 58 6.52 1.14 0.28
N ILE A 59 6.35 2.45 0.52
CA ILE A 59 5.03 3.06 0.57
C ILE A 59 4.52 3.28 -0.86
N ILE A 60 3.36 2.72 -1.17
CA ILE A 60 2.72 2.76 -2.49
C ILE A 60 1.39 3.51 -2.37
N ALA A 61 1.27 4.63 -3.08
CA ALA A 61 0.02 5.39 -3.21
C ALA A 61 -0.68 5.17 -4.57
N ASN A 62 0.05 4.70 -5.60
CA ASN A 62 -0.52 4.43 -6.92
C ASN A 62 -1.23 3.07 -6.93
N ILE A 63 -2.48 3.06 -6.47
CA ILE A 63 -3.27 1.85 -6.23
C ILE A 63 -4.47 1.80 -7.18
N LYS A 64 -4.80 0.60 -7.68
CA LYS A 64 -6.08 0.36 -8.36
C LYS A 64 -7.17 0.08 -7.31
N HIS A 65 -7.64 1.13 -6.63
CA HIS A 65 -8.51 1.02 -5.43
C HIS A 65 -9.68 0.04 -5.58
N ALA A 66 -10.50 0.20 -6.63
CA ALA A 66 -11.66 -0.67 -6.84
C ALA A 66 -11.28 -2.16 -7.03
N GLN A 67 -10.18 -2.44 -7.72
CA GLN A 67 -9.71 -3.82 -7.95
C GLN A 67 -9.19 -4.44 -6.65
N LEU A 68 -8.43 -3.67 -5.86
CA LEU A 68 -7.89 -4.15 -4.59
C LEU A 68 -8.98 -4.36 -3.54
N GLN A 69 -9.95 -3.44 -3.45
CA GLN A 69 -11.11 -3.58 -2.57
C GLN A 69 -11.91 -4.85 -2.90
N ALA A 70 -12.17 -5.10 -4.18
CA ALA A 70 -12.86 -6.32 -4.61
C ALA A 70 -12.05 -7.58 -4.29
N ALA A 71 -10.73 -7.58 -4.57
CA ALA A 71 -9.86 -8.73 -4.32
C ALA A 71 -9.78 -9.11 -2.84
N LEU A 72 -9.90 -8.13 -1.94
CA LEU A 72 -9.87 -8.34 -0.49
C LEU A 72 -11.26 -8.49 0.15
N ASN A 73 -12.34 -8.46 -0.63
CA ASN A 73 -13.72 -8.40 -0.12
C ASN A 73 -13.91 -7.31 0.94
N MET A 74 -13.35 -6.13 0.68
CA MET A 74 -13.23 -5.07 1.67
C MET A 74 -14.61 -4.42 1.96
N PRO A 75 -14.93 -4.12 3.23
CA PRO A 75 -16.15 -3.38 3.57
C PRO A 75 -16.26 -2.03 2.86
N GLU A 76 -17.47 -1.67 2.44
CA GLU A 76 -17.72 -0.42 1.71
C GLU A 76 -17.49 0.84 2.54
N ASN A 77 -17.53 0.76 3.87
CA ASN A 77 -17.25 1.89 4.76
C ASN A 77 -15.76 2.19 4.88
N LEU A 78 -14.87 1.32 4.37
CA LEU A 78 -13.44 1.55 4.40
C LEU A 78 -12.92 2.08 3.06
N GLU A 79 -11.95 2.97 3.14
CA GLU A 79 -11.17 3.42 1.98
C GLU A 79 -9.68 3.12 2.17
N ILE A 80 -9.02 2.76 1.07
CA ILE A 80 -7.59 2.47 1.04
C ILE A 80 -6.84 3.79 0.91
N LEU A 81 -5.89 4.03 1.81
CA LEU A 81 -5.04 5.22 1.79
C LEU A 81 -3.67 4.94 1.16
N LEU A 82 -3.01 3.89 1.65
CA LEU A 82 -1.66 3.49 1.24
C LEU A 82 -1.56 1.96 1.26
N VAL A 83 -0.57 1.44 0.53
CA VAL A 83 -0.10 0.06 0.67
C VAL A 83 1.39 0.11 1.03
N ILE A 84 1.83 -0.81 1.89
CA ILE A 84 3.24 -1.06 2.20
C ILE A 84 3.61 -2.44 1.65
#